data_AF-A0AB38DXH2-F1
#
_entry.id   AF-A0AB38DXH2-F1
#
_cell.length_a   1.000
_cell.length_b   1.000
_cell.length_c   1.000
_cell.angle_alpha   90.00
_cell.angle_beta   90.00
_cell.angle_gamma   90.00
#
_symmetry.space_group_name_H-M   'P 1'
#
loop_
_entity.id
_entity.type
_entity.pdbx_description
1 polymer ?
#
loop_
_entity_poly.entity_id
_entity_poly.type
_entity_poly.pdbx_seq_one_letter_code
_entity_poly.pdbx_strand_id
1 'polypeptide(L)'
;MQRLPKYSNEPTDIGDVLPWAYLVAHGVVLNRNASLITTLRFRGPDLDSATKHELIAVSAQMNNLFRRLGDGWYFQIDAQRAPSTNYPSGEHFPDPMSYLIDEERRTIAETGIHFETTYYFTLGWLPPKARESTARAWFFTDPDGQRKSAANRDRQTINDWLDKFLVERVRLLEAFSAILPEVHALDDSELLTYLHDTISTKRHPVVPGDVSQELCRVLPDTPLIGGKEPKLGKHHMGIITVRQFPTQTTPGILDRLNRMGMAYRWVTRWVALDKATADKEMKKIQREWFSGRKSFMVILKELLSKSESALENPEALANAADANAAMQEIAAQAVGYGYFTQSLIVLDTDPRRLETKLRAVEREINGLGFVTIDEARDGNAIDAFLGAVPGNAQHNIRRPMVSTLNLAHAMPSSSVWAGPRYCQNDLFPGNARLDHSPPHMFVVTGETTPFRFSTYVGDVGHAMVIGPTGAGKSLFLNLAETQFRRYESAQVYIFDKGGSSRIPPTMWGGASTT
;
A
#
# COMPACT_ATOMS: atom_id res chain seq x y z
N MET A 1 20.75 -16.80 15.59
CA MET A 1 19.66 -17.75 15.24
C MET A 1 18.68 -17.80 16.39
N GLN A 2 17.65 -16.95 16.40
CA GLN A 2 16.48 -17.21 17.23
C GLN A 2 15.75 -18.41 16.61
N ARG A 3 15.57 -19.48 17.38
CA ARG A 3 14.76 -20.63 16.97
C ARG A 3 13.34 -20.11 16.73
N LEU A 4 12.83 -20.24 15.51
CA LEU A 4 11.40 -20.16 15.24
C LEU A 4 10.67 -21.11 16.22
N PRO A 5 9.59 -20.67 16.86
CA PRO A 5 8.85 -21.54 17.77
C PRO A 5 8.38 -22.77 17.01
N LYS A 6 8.53 -23.94 17.67
CA LYS A 6 7.97 -25.21 17.19
C LYS A 6 6.48 -25.00 16.91
N TYR A 7 5.96 -25.63 15.84
CA TYR A 7 4.54 -25.77 15.56
C TYR A 7 3.79 -26.14 16.84
N SER A 8 3.20 -25.14 17.49
CA SER A 8 2.37 -25.26 18.68
C SER A 8 0.97 -24.85 18.26
N ASN A 9 -0.01 -25.72 18.52
CA ASN A 9 -1.42 -25.49 18.22
C ASN A 9 -2.12 -24.59 19.27
N GLU A 10 -1.36 -23.79 20.02
CA GLU A 10 -1.89 -22.84 21.00
C GLU A 10 -1.54 -21.40 20.59
N PRO A 11 -2.48 -20.45 20.71
CA PRO A 11 -2.23 -19.07 20.32
C PRO A 11 -1.18 -18.44 21.24
N THR A 12 0.06 -18.41 20.77
CA THR A 12 1.07 -17.43 21.19
C THR A 12 0.48 -16.04 20.99
N ASP A 13 0.50 -15.20 22.03
CA ASP A 13 0.04 -13.82 21.95
C ASP A 13 0.74 -13.13 20.76
N ILE A 14 -0.05 -12.56 19.83
CA ILE A 14 0.49 -11.85 18.67
C ILE A 14 1.39 -10.70 19.12
N GLY A 15 1.15 -10.10 20.29
CA GLY A 15 2.01 -9.07 20.88
C GLY A 15 3.46 -9.50 21.05
N ASP A 16 3.73 -10.79 21.28
CA ASP A 16 5.09 -11.31 21.42
C ASP A 16 5.90 -11.23 20.12
N VAL A 17 5.26 -11.15 18.96
CA VAL A 17 5.91 -11.12 17.63
C VAL A 17 5.81 -9.77 16.92
N LEU A 18 5.09 -8.79 17.48
CA LEU A 18 4.98 -7.46 16.89
C LEU A 18 6.19 -6.57 17.23
N PRO A 19 6.69 -5.74 16.29
CA PRO A 19 7.92 -5.01 16.53
C PRO A 19 7.73 -3.76 17.39
N TRP A 20 6.50 -3.25 17.54
CA TRP A 20 6.25 -1.91 18.09
C TRP A 20 6.44 -1.84 19.60
N ALA A 21 7.31 -0.92 20.04
CA ALA A 21 7.53 -0.63 21.46
C ALA A 21 6.77 0.65 21.86
N TYR A 22 7.26 1.84 21.51
CA TYR A 22 6.71 3.10 22.02
C TYR A 22 6.60 4.19 20.94
N LEU A 23 5.68 5.13 21.12
CA LEU A 23 5.73 6.42 20.44
C LEU A 23 6.86 7.26 21.06
N VAL A 24 7.81 7.69 20.23
CA VAL A 24 9.01 8.43 20.69
C VAL A 24 9.10 9.86 20.17
N ALA A 25 8.31 10.17 19.14
CA ALA A 25 8.03 11.51 18.64
C ALA A 25 6.70 11.47 17.88
N HIS A 26 6.14 12.63 17.57
CA HIS A 26 4.88 12.74 16.83
C HIS A 26 4.95 12.00 15.48
N GLY A 27 4.12 10.96 15.31
CA GLY A 27 4.08 10.09 14.14
C GLY A 27 5.31 9.19 13.98
N VAL A 28 6.02 8.88 15.07
CA VAL A 28 7.23 8.02 15.06
C VAL A 28 7.16 6.95 16.14
N VAL A 29 7.25 5.69 15.71
CA VAL A 29 7.31 4.51 16.59
C VAL A 29 8.72 3.96 16.65
N LEU A 30 9.16 3.68 17.87
CA LEU A 30 10.35 2.88 18.18
C LEU A 30 9.96 1.41 18.25
N ASN A 31 10.69 0.57 17.53
CA ASN A 31 10.52 -0.88 17.58
C ASN A 31 11.45 -1.50 18.64
N ARG A 32 11.08 -2.69 19.14
CA ARG A 32 11.86 -3.50 20.11
C ARG A 32 13.27 -3.86 19.63
N ASN A 33 13.50 -3.85 18.31
CA ASN A 33 14.83 -4.04 17.71
C ASN A 33 15.62 -2.72 17.55
N ALA A 34 15.18 -1.63 18.18
CA ALA A 34 15.75 -0.30 18.09
C ALA A 34 15.64 0.39 16.71
N SER A 35 14.86 -0.16 15.78
CA SER A 35 14.52 0.57 14.56
C SER A 35 13.43 1.62 14.80
N LEU A 36 13.46 2.69 14.03
CA LEU A 36 12.43 3.72 14.01
C LEU A 36 11.55 3.56 12.77
N ILE A 37 10.26 3.79 12.89
CA ILE A 37 9.33 3.84 11.76
C ILE A 37 8.44 5.09 11.80
N THR A 38 8.04 5.55 10.62
CA THR A 38 7.01 6.58 10.42
C THR A 38 6.21 6.23 9.17
N THR A 39 4.96 6.68 9.08
CA THR A 39 4.08 6.33 7.96
C THR A 39 3.47 7.58 7.34
N LEU A 40 3.44 7.59 6.01
CA LEU A 40 2.71 8.55 5.19
C LEU A 40 1.49 7.85 4.59
N ARG A 41 0.34 8.51 4.54
CA ARG A 41 -0.75 8.16 3.62
C ARG A 41 -0.53 8.93 2.32
N PHE A 42 -0.74 8.29 1.18
CA PHE A 42 -0.58 8.95 -0.12
C PHE A 42 -1.63 8.50 -1.14
N ARG A 43 -1.73 9.23 -2.25
CA ARG A 43 -2.46 8.85 -3.45
C ARG A 43 -1.52 8.89 -4.65
N GLY A 44 -1.56 7.85 -5.49
CA GLY A 44 -0.87 7.84 -6.77
C GLY A 44 -1.55 8.73 -7.83
N PRO A 45 -0.90 9.03 -8.97
CA PRO A 45 -1.62 9.56 -10.13
C PRO A 45 -2.82 8.66 -10.49
N ASP A 46 -3.89 9.29 -10.97
CA ASP A 46 -5.12 8.60 -11.33
C ASP A 46 -4.92 7.78 -12.61
N LEU A 47 -5.13 6.47 -12.51
CA LEU A 47 -4.90 5.53 -13.60
C LEU A 47 -5.76 5.80 -14.83
N ASP A 48 -6.97 6.31 -14.62
CA ASP A 48 -7.92 6.52 -15.72
C ASP A 48 -7.64 7.81 -16.49
N SER A 49 -6.86 8.75 -15.93
CA SER A 49 -6.48 10.01 -16.58
C SER A 49 -4.99 10.12 -16.94
N ALA A 50 -4.11 9.39 -16.25
CA ALA A 50 -2.66 9.53 -16.42
C ALA A 50 -2.17 8.97 -17.76
N THR A 51 -1.31 9.72 -18.43
CA THR A 51 -0.65 9.27 -19.66
C THR A 51 0.51 8.32 -19.33
N LYS A 52 0.90 7.48 -20.31
CA LYS A 52 2.09 6.62 -20.17
C LYS A 52 3.36 7.41 -19.83
N HIS A 53 3.51 8.62 -20.36
CA HIS A 53 4.67 9.47 -20.10
C HIS A 53 4.70 9.97 -18.65
N GLU A 54 3.54 10.34 -18.10
CA GLU A 54 3.44 10.73 -16.69
C GLU A 54 3.80 9.57 -15.77
N LEU A 55 3.30 8.36 -16.03
CA LEU A 55 3.64 7.17 -15.24
C LEU A 55 5.13 6.82 -15.29
N ILE A 56 5.77 6.99 -16.47
CA ILE A 56 7.22 6.84 -16.63
C ILE A 56 7.97 7.90 -15.80
N ALA A 57 7.54 9.16 -15.86
CA ALA A 57 8.17 10.25 -15.13
C ALA A 57 8.08 10.04 -13.60
N VAL A 58 6.90 9.68 -13.10
CA VAL A 58 6.69 9.35 -11.67
C VAL A 58 7.57 8.16 -11.26
N SER A 59 7.63 7.10 -12.07
CA SER A 59 8.48 5.94 -11.78
C SER A 59 9.97 6.30 -11.74
N ALA A 60 10.44 7.17 -12.65
CA ALA A 60 11.82 7.64 -12.67
C ALA A 60 12.15 8.52 -11.45
N GLN A 61 11.22 9.37 -11.02
CA GLN A 61 11.36 10.18 -9.80
C GLN A 61 11.40 9.30 -8.55
N MET A 62 10.52 8.29 -8.46
CA MET A 62 10.52 7.30 -7.38
C MET A 62 11.83 6.51 -7.34
N ASN A 63 12.34 6.04 -8.49
CA ASN A 63 13.66 5.39 -8.58
C ASN A 63 14.77 6.29 -8.02
N ASN A 64 14.75 7.59 -8.39
CA ASN A 64 15.74 8.55 -7.90
C ASN A 64 15.69 8.81 -6.40
N LEU A 65 14.50 8.69 -5.80
CA LEU A 65 14.31 8.80 -4.36
C LEU A 65 14.85 7.55 -3.66
N PHE A 66 14.44 6.36 -4.10
CA PHE A 66 14.78 5.10 -3.41
C PHE A 66 16.22 4.66 -3.60
N ARG A 67 16.88 5.00 -4.72
CA ARG A 67 18.29 4.63 -4.95
C ARG A 67 19.27 5.29 -3.97
N ARG A 68 18.83 6.31 -3.22
CA ARG A 68 19.62 7.00 -2.20
C ARG A 68 19.61 6.27 -0.86
N LEU A 69 18.66 5.36 -0.65
CA LEU A 69 18.56 4.58 0.57
C LEU A 69 19.64 3.50 0.57
N GLY A 70 20.30 3.37 1.71
CA GLY A 70 21.42 2.46 1.93
C GLY A 70 21.17 1.47 3.06
N ASP A 71 22.23 0.80 3.50
CA ASP A 71 22.15 -0.23 4.54
C ASP A 71 21.44 0.29 5.81
N GLY A 72 20.49 -0.50 6.31
CA GLY A 72 19.71 -0.18 7.50
C GLY A 72 18.40 0.55 7.21
N TRP A 73 18.25 1.17 6.05
CA TRP A 73 16.96 1.71 5.60
C TRP A 73 16.11 0.63 4.94
N TYR A 74 14.81 0.69 5.20
CA TYR A 74 13.82 -0.14 4.55
C TYR A 74 12.52 0.64 4.46
N PHE A 75 11.62 0.18 3.60
CA PHE A 75 10.25 0.70 3.60
C PHE A 75 9.26 -0.39 3.24
N GLN A 76 8.01 -0.11 3.56
CA GLN A 76 6.86 -0.91 3.16
C GLN A 76 5.82 0.01 2.54
N ILE A 77 5.23 -0.44 1.43
CA ILE A 77 4.10 0.21 0.80
C ILE A 77 2.93 -0.74 0.95
N ASP A 78 1.86 -0.25 1.56
CA ASP A 78 0.67 -1.02 1.90
C ASP A 78 -0.55 -0.42 1.21
N ALA A 79 -1.09 -1.16 0.24
CA ALA A 79 -2.33 -0.85 -0.45
C ALA A 79 -3.46 -1.68 0.18
N GLN A 80 -4.30 -1.01 0.98
CA GLN A 80 -5.41 -1.63 1.69
C GLN A 80 -6.71 -1.41 0.91
N ARG A 81 -7.16 -2.45 0.21
CA ARG A 81 -8.43 -2.44 -0.53
C ARG A 81 -9.55 -2.94 0.37
N ALA A 82 -10.53 -2.10 0.65
CA ALA A 82 -11.64 -2.37 1.57
C ALA A 82 -13.00 -2.09 0.90
N PRO A 83 -14.09 -2.76 1.32
CA PRO A 83 -15.42 -2.47 0.81
C PRO A 83 -15.80 -1.00 1.02
N SER A 84 -16.45 -0.39 0.04
CA SER A 84 -16.91 1.00 0.06
C SER A 84 -18.38 1.11 -0.35
N THR A 85 -19.27 0.71 0.56
CA THR A 85 -20.73 0.75 0.35
C THR A 85 -21.41 1.92 1.06
N ASN A 86 -20.62 2.78 1.72
CA ASN A 86 -21.17 3.90 2.46
C ASN A 86 -21.61 5.00 1.48
N TYR A 87 -22.92 5.27 1.48
CA TYR A 87 -23.51 6.42 0.82
C TYR A 87 -23.72 7.53 1.85
N PRO A 88 -23.29 8.78 1.60
CA PRO A 88 -23.62 9.88 2.50
C PRO A 88 -25.15 10.01 2.53
N SER A 89 -25.75 10.01 3.72
CA SER A 89 -27.21 10.10 3.87
C SER A 89 -27.57 11.18 4.88
N GLY A 90 -28.67 11.87 4.63
CA GLY A 90 -29.13 12.97 5.47
C GLY A 90 -29.10 14.34 4.79
N GLU A 91 -28.95 14.39 3.46
CA GLU A 91 -29.08 15.60 2.66
C GLU A 91 -30.49 16.21 2.68
N HIS A 92 -30.55 17.51 2.37
CA HIS A 92 -31.79 18.22 2.13
C HIS A 92 -32.10 18.23 0.62
N PHE A 93 -33.19 17.58 0.21
CA PHE A 93 -33.74 17.75 -1.13
C PHE A 93 -35.03 18.58 -1.04
N PRO A 94 -35.15 19.68 -1.82
CA PRO A 94 -36.29 20.59 -1.73
C PRO A 94 -37.59 20.02 -2.32
N ASP A 95 -37.53 18.94 -3.10
CA ASP A 95 -38.68 18.30 -3.74
C ASP A 95 -38.55 16.77 -3.82
N PRO A 96 -39.68 16.06 -3.97
CA PRO A 96 -39.67 14.60 -4.05
C PRO A 96 -38.93 14.02 -5.26
N MET A 97 -38.86 14.71 -6.39
CA MET A 97 -38.26 14.14 -7.62
C MET A 97 -36.74 14.10 -7.52
N SER A 98 -36.12 15.19 -7.09
CA SER A 98 -34.67 15.21 -6.82
C SER A 98 -34.32 14.19 -5.73
N TYR A 99 -35.13 14.08 -4.67
CA TYR A 99 -34.94 13.07 -3.62
C TYR A 99 -35.02 11.63 -4.14
N LEU A 100 -36.03 11.29 -4.96
CA LEU A 100 -36.20 9.94 -5.50
C LEU A 100 -35.05 9.54 -6.42
N ILE A 101 -34.55 10.46 -7.24
CA ILE A 101 -33.37 10.23 -8.10
C ILE A 101 -32.15 9.88 -7.23
N ASP A 102 -32.01 10.54 -6.09
CA ASP A 102 -30.92 10.28 -5.14
C ASP A 102 -31.05 8.93 -4.43
N GLU A 103 -32.26 8.60 -3.96
CA GLU A 103 -32.54 7.30 -3.32
C GLU A 103 -32.27 6.12 -4.26
N GLU A 104 -32.51 6.26 -5.57
CA GLU A 104 -32.07 5.26 -6.55
C GLU A 104 -30.54 5.13 -6.60
N ARG A 105 -29.80 6.25 -6.55
CA ARG A 105 -28.32 6.22 -6.52
C ARG A 105 -27.81 5.57 -5.23
N ARG A 106 -28.42 5.91 -4.10
CA ARG A 106 -28.15 5.32 -2.79
C ARG A 106 -28.31 3.81 -2.82
N THR A 107 -29.43 3.32 -3.37
CA THR A 107 -29.70 1.88 -3.48
C THR A 107 -28.59 1.17 -4.28
N ILE A 108 -28.17 1.75 -5.41
CA ILE A 108 -27.08 1.20 -6.24
C ILE A 108 -25.73 1.19 -5.49
N ALA A 109 -25.47 2.21 -4.68
CA ALA A 109 -24.26 2.31 -3.88
C ALA A 109 -24.24 1.30 -2.72
N GLU A 110 -25.33 1.17 -1.98
CA GLU A 110 -25.40 0.32 -0.80
C GLU A 110 -25.49 -1.18 -1.15
N THR A 111 -26.11 -1.51 -2.30
CA THR A 111 -26.27 -2.92 -2.75
C THR A 111 -25.15 -3.40 -3.67
N GLY A 112 -24.33 -2.49 -4.20
CA GLY A 112 -23.28 -2.82 -5.16
C GLY A 112 -22.01 -3.39 -4.51
N ILE A 113 -21.17 -3.99 -5.35
CA ILE A 113 -19.86 -4.53 -4.95
C ILE A 113 -18.80 -3.47 -5.24
N HIS A 114 -18.57 -2.61 -4.24
CA HIS A 114 -17.69 -1.46 -4.34
C HIS A 114 -16.51 -1.58 -3.38
N PHE A 115 -15.35 -1.14 -3.80
CA PHE A 115 -14.11 -1.17 -3.04
C PHE A 115 -13.29 0.09 -3.29
N GLU A 116 -12.58 0.53 -2.25
CA GLU A 116 -11.61 1.61 -2.33
C GLU A 116 -10.28 1.15 -1.78
N THR A 117 -9.20 1.72 -2.31
CA THR A 117 -7.85 1.43 -1.86
C THR A 117 -7.26 2.65 -1.16
N THR A 118 -6.79 2.47 0.07
CA THR A 118 -5.97 3.47 0.77
C THR A 118 -4.51 3.02 0.75
N TYR A 119 -3.59 3.94 0.45
CA TYR A 119 -2.17 3.64 0.30
C TYR A 119 -1.35 4.26 1.43
N TYR A 120 -0.45 3.45 1.99
CA TYR A 120 0.45 3.86 3.06
C TYR A 120 1.89 3.57 2.66
N PHE A 121 2.81 4.47 3.01
CA PHE A 121 4.25 4.30 2.89
C PHE A 121 4.86 4.36 4.29
N THR A 122 5.35 3.25 4.81
CA THR A 122 6.07 3.19 6.08
C THR A 122 7.57 3.18 5.82
N LEU A 123 8.26 4.26 6.19
CA LEU A 123 9.73 4.31 6.22
C LEU A 123 10.22 3.69 7.52
N GLY A 124 11.26 2.88 7.44
CA GLY A 124 11.94 2.32 8.60
C GLY A 124 13.46 2.46 8.53
N TRP A 125 14.08 2.69 9.68
CA TRP A 125 15.53 2.77 9.80
C TRP A 125 16.03 1.98 10.99
N LEU A 126 16.96 1.05 10.74
CA LEU A 126 17.70 0.33 11.76
C LEU A 126 19.10 0.96 11.91
N PRO A 127 19.39 1.67 13.01
CA PRO A 127 20.68 2.32 13.21
C PRO A 127 21.86 1.33 13.21
N PRO A 128 23.04 1.68 12.64
CA PRO A 128 24.16 0.74 12.49
C PRO A 128 24.63 0.07 13.80
N LYS A 129 24.66 0.79 14.93
CA LYS A 129 25.10 0.24 16.24
C LYS A 129 24.01 -0.55 16.98
N ALA A 130 22.76 -0.52 16.52
CA ALA A 130 21.69 -1.37 17.04
C ALA A 130 21.84 -2.84 16.59
N ARG A 131 22.69 -3.12 15.58
CA ARG A 131 23.00 -4.47 15.11
C ARG A 131 23.83 -5.29 16.11
N GLU A 132 24.51 -4.63 17.06
CA GLU A 132 25.41 -5.26 18.04
C GLU A 132 24.91 -4.98 19.48
N SER A 133 23.93 -5.77 19.95
CA SER A 133 23.58 -5.96 21.39
C SER A 133 22.99 -4.80 22.23
N THR A 134 23.02 -3.54 21.79
CA THR A 134 22.64 -2.38 22.64
C THR A 134 21.13 -2.26 22.95
N ALA A 135 20.26 -2.97 22.22
CA ALA A 135 18.80 -2.90 22.42
C ALA A 135 18.33 -3.45 23.79
N ARG A 136 19.14 -4.25 24.49
CA ARG A 136 18.78 -4.78 25.83
C ARG A 136 19.01 -3.78 26.97
N ALA A 137 19.85 -2.78 26.79
CA ALA A 137 20.15 -1.78 27.83
C ALA A 137 19.02 -0.74 28.00
N TRP A 138 18.01 -0.76 27.12
CA TRP A 138 16.95 0.23 27.06
C TRP A 138 15.83 0.00 28.08
N PHE A 139 15.65 -1.25 28.55
CA PHE A 139 14.52 -1.64 29.39
C PHE A 139 14.87 -1.83 30.88
N PHE A 140 16.14 -1.68 31.26
CA PHE A 140 16.57 -1.80 32.65
C PHE A 140 17.12 -0.45 33.11
N THR A 141 16.25 0.35 33.72
CA THR A 141 16.67 1.33 34.72
C THR A 141 17.35 0.56 35.85
N ASP A 142 18.68 0.65 35.88
CA ASP A 142 19.50 0.13 36.97
C ASP A 142 19.15 0.90 38.27
N PRO A 143 18.65 0.24 39.33
CA PRO A 143 18.36 0.89 40.62
C PRO A 143 19.62 1.44 41.30
N ASP A 144 20.80 0.98 40.91
CA ASP A 144 22.06 1.22 41.62
C ASP A 144 23.02 2.14 40.84
N GLY A 145 22.55 3.33 40.43
CA GLY A 145 23.29 4.61 40.41
C GLY A 145 24.71 4.75 39.79
N GLN A 146 25.37 3.72 39.28
CA GLN A 146 26.82 3.72 39.03
C GLN A 146 27.21 3.92 37.54
N ARG A 147 26.29 4.27 36.64
CA ARG A 147 26.59 4.45 35.19
C ARG A 147 26.16 5.79 34.56
N LYS A 148 26.15 6.90 35.30
CA LYS A 148 25.73 8.22 34.77
C LYS A 148 26.50 8.69 33.52
N SER A 149 27.79 8.35 33.37
CA SER A 149 28.60 8.76 32.20
C SER A 149 28.32 7.96 30.93
N ALA A 150 28.00 6.67 31.03
CA ALA A 150 27.64 5.82 29.88
C ALA A 150 26.20 6.08 29.45
N ALA A 151 25.28 6.17 30.42
CA ALA A 151 23.87 6.48 30.17
C ALA A 151 23.65 7.82 29.44
N ASN A 152 24.46 8.86 29.75
CA ASN A 152 24.38 10.14 29.04
C ASN A 152 24.88 10.06 27.58
N ARG A 153 25.92 9.26 27.30
CA ARG A 153 26.42 9.05 25.92
C ARG A 153 25.43 8.23 25.09
N ASP A 154 24.79 7.24 25.72
CA ASP A 154 23.76 6.41 25.08
C ASP A 154 22.51 7.26 24.77
N ARG A 155 22.09 8.14 25.69
CA ARG A 155 20.99 9.08 25.46
C ARG A 155 21.27 10.09 24.35
N GLN A 156 22.47 10.67 24.30
CA GLN A 156 22.84 11.58 23.21
C GLN A 156 22.82 10.86 21.86
N THR A 157 23.38 9.65 21.79
CA THR A 157 23.38 8.85 20.56
C THR A 157 21.97 8.53 20.06
N ILE A 158 21.03 8.26 20.97
CA ILE A 158 19.62 8.01 20.65
C ILE A 158 18.96 9.28 20.12
N ASN A 159 19.20 10.44 20.76
CA ASN A 159 18.69 11.71 20.26
C ASN A 159 19.24 12.01 18.86
N ASP A 160 20.54 11.80 18.63
CA ASP A 160 21.15 11.99 17.31
C ASP A 160 20.52 11.07 16.24
N TRP A 161 20.15 9.84 16.62
CA TRP A 161 19.42 8.92 15.74
C TRP A 161 18.00 9.38 15.44
N LEU A 162 17.26 9.79 16.47
CA LEU A 162 15.91 10.31 16.31
C LEU A 162 15.93 11.58 15.44
N ASP A 163 16.83 12.52 15.72
CA ASP A 163 17.00 13.75 14.94
C ASP A 163 17.31 13.44 13.47
N LYS A 164 18.23 12.51 13.22
CA LYS A 164 18.53 12.05 11.85
C LYS A 164 17.31 11.45 11.17
N PHE A 165 16.54 10.63 11.87
CA PHE A 165 15.34 10.00 11.34
C PHE A 165 14.24 11.02 11.04
N LEU A 166 14.07 12.01 11.92
CA LEU A 166 13.11 13.11 11.73
C LEU A 166 13.49 13.99 10.53
N VAL A 167 14.78 14.30 10.35
CA VAL A 167 15.26 15.02 9.15
C VAL A 167 14.93 14.23 7.88
N GLU A 168 15.16 12.91 7.88
CA GLU A 168 14.86 12.09 6.71
C GLU A 168 13.34 11.96 6.47
N ARG A 169 12.53 11.90 7.53
CA ARG A 169 11.06 11.94 7.42
C ARG A 169 10.58 13.21 6.71
N VAL A 170 11.11 14.38 7.08
CA VAL A 170 10.74 15.66 6.44
C VAL A 170 11.13 15.65 4.97
N ARG A 171 12.36 15.24 4.65
CA ARG A 171 12.84 15.11 3.27
C ARG A 171 11.99 14.16 2.43
N LEU A 172 11.59 13.03 3.01
CA LEU A 172 10.73 12.06 2.35
C LEU A 172 9.36 12.67 2.06
N LEU A 173 8.75 13.35 3.03
CA LEU A 173 7.46 14.02 2.85
C LEU A 173 7.53 15.07 1.74
N GLU A 174 8.54 15.94 1.75
CA GLU A 174 8.75 16.95 0.70
C GLU A 174 8.93 16.31 -0.68
N ALA A 175 9.72 15.23 -0.77
CA ALA A 175 9.94 14.52 -2.03
C ALA A 175 8.65 13.85 -2.54
N PHE A 176 7.88 13.22 -1.65
CA PHE A 176 6.59 12.63 -2.01
C PHE A 176 5.60 13.70 -2.47
N SER A 177 5.48 14.81 -1.75
CA SER A 177 4.57 15.91 -2.11
C SER A 177 4.93 16.59 -3.44
N ALA A 178 6.20 16.51 -3.87
CA ALA A 178 6.63 17.00 -5.17
C ALA A 178 6.32 16.02 -6.33
N ILE A 179 6.09 14.74 -6.04
CA ILE A 179 5.88 13.68 -7.04
C ILE A 179 4.40 13.27 -7.14
N LEU A 180 3.69 13.25 -6.01
CA LEU A 180 2.37 12.66 -5.87
C LEU A 180 1.28 13.73 -5.65
N PRO A 181 0.05 13.50 -6.14
CA PRO A 181 -1.05 14.45 -5.97
C PRO A 181 -1.43 14.75 -4.51
N GLU A 182 -1.42 13.73 -3.65
CA GLU A 182 -1.81 13.85 -2.24
C GLU A 182 -0.88 13.02 -1.36
N VAL A 183 -0.37 13.66 -0.31
CA VAL A 183 0.52 13.04 0.67
C VAL A 183 0.25 13.66 2.03
N HIS A 184 0.13 12.82 3.05
CA HIS A 184 -0.13 13.23 4.42
C HIS A 184 0.70 12.39 5.38
N ALA A 185 1.48 13.03 6.25
CA ALA A 185 2.19 12.32 7.30
C ALA A 185 1.22 12.01 8.44
N LEU A 186 1.12 10.73 8.82
CA LEU A 186 0.20 10.34 9.88
C LEU A 186 0.61 10.95 11.22
N ASP A 187 -0.39 11.45 11.96
CA ASP A 187 -0.24 11.79 13.37
C ASP A 187 -0.21 10.54 14.27
N ASP A 188 -0.11 10.72 15.58
CA ASP A 188 -0.05 9.59 16.52
C ASP A 188 -1.31 8.71 16.47
N SER A 189 -2.51 9.30 16.41
CA SER A 189 -3.77 8.55 16.40
C SER A 189 -3.96 7.82 15.07
N GLU A 190 -3.70 8.50 13.96
CA GLU A 190 -3.75 7.92 12.62
C GLU A 190 -2.72 6.80 12.45
N LEU A 191 -1.50 6.98 12.97
CA LEU A 191 -0.45 5.96 12.93
C LEU A 191 -0.87 4.73 13.73
N LEU A 192 -1.35 4.89 14.97
CA LEU A 192 -1.82 3.77 15.79
C LEU A 192 -3.01 3.05 15.16
N THR A 193 -3.95 3.80 14.57
CA THR A 193 -5.08 3.25 13.81
C THR A 193 -4.59 2.40 12.64
N TYR A 194 -3.65 2.93 11.84
CA TYR A 194 -3.05 2.17 10.74
C TYR A 194 -2.33 0.90 11.22
N LEU A 195 -1.52 0.99 12.29
CA LEU A 195 -0.82 -0.18 12.84
C LEU A 195 -1.79 -1.25 13.32
N HIS A 196 -2.83 -0.87 14.07
CA HIS A 196 -3.91 -1.77 14.50
C HIS A 196 -4.59 -2.44 13.31
N ASP A 197 -4.93 -1.67 12.28
CA ASP A 197 -5.56 -2.13 11.05
C ASP A 197 -4.74 -3.17 10.27
N THR A 198 -3.41 -3.22 10.48
CA THR A 198 -2.54 -4.24 9.87
C THR A 198 -2.60 -5.60 10.58
N ILE A 199 -3.11 -5.65 11.82
CA ILE A 199 -3.14 -6.85 12.68
C ILE A 199 -4.53 -7.18 13.21
N SER A 200 -5.56 -6.42 12.83
CA SER A 200 -6.93 -6.62 13.27
C SER A 200 -7.93 -6.58 12.12
N THR A 201 -9.07 -7.22 12.33
CA THR A 201 -10.24 -7.12 11.44
C THR A 201 -11.32 -6.18 11.98
N LYS A 202 -11.13 -5.61 13.17
CA LYS A 202 -12.06 -4.71 13.85
C LYS A 202 -11.66 -3.26 13.62
N ARG A 203 -11.88 -2.71 12.43
CA ARG A 203 -11.49 -1.35 12.05
C ARG A 203 -12.12 -0.29 12.97
N HIS A 204 -11.31 0.51 13.66
CA HIS A 204 -11.76 1.67 14.45
C HIS A 204 -10.61 2.65 14.72
N PRO A 205 -10.90 3.95 14.96
CA PRO A 205 -9.88 4.89 15.37
C PRO A 205 -9.25 4.50 16.72
N VAL A 206 -7.92 4.56 16.80
CA VAL A 206 -7.14 4.33 18.01
C VAL A 206 -6.52 5.64 18.47
N VAL A 207 -6.77 6.00 19.72
CA VAL A 207 -6.18 7.19 20.36
C VAL A 207 -4.97 6.76 21.20
N PRO A 208 -3.88 7.56 21.24
CA PRO A 208 -2.75 7.28 22.11
C PRO A 208 -3.17 7.10 23.58
N GLY A 209 -2.78 5.97 24.16
CA GLY A 209 -3.02 5.64 25.56
C GLY A 209 -1.86 6.05 26.47
N ASP A 210 -1.71 5.33 27.58
CA ASP A 210 -0.59 5.48 28.51
C ASP A 210 0.75 5.18 27.83
N VAL A 211 1.65 6.17 27.81
CA VAL A 211 2.99 6.10 27.20
C VAL A 211 3.94 5.10 27.86
N SER A 212 3.58 4.54 29.02
CA SER A 212 4.38 3.55 29.75
C SER A 212 4.22 2.11 29.25
N GLN A 213 3.21 1.82 28.43
CA GLN A 213 2.94 0.46 27.92
C GLN A 213 3.45 0.28 26.50
N GLU A 214 4.01 -0.90 26.20
CA GLU A 214 4.42 -1.21 24.83
C GLU A 214 3.20 -1.34 23.91
N LEU A 215 3.28 -0.72 22.73
CA LEU A 215 2.26 -0.77 21.68
C LEU A 215 1.91 -2.19 21.27
N CYS A 216 2.89 -3.10 21.24
CA CYS A 216 2.65 -4.52 20.95
C CYS A 216 1.77 -5.22 21.99
N ARG A 217 1.57 -4.66 23.19
CA ARG A 217 0.71 -5.23 24.24
C ARG A 217 -0.69 -4.62 24.27
N VAL A 218 -0.84 -3.40 23.77
CA VAL A 218 -2.11 -2.65 23.84
C VAL A 218 -2.87 -2.59 22.53
N LEU A 219 -2.19 -2.68 21.38
CA LEU A 219 -2.85 -2.65 20.07
C LEU A 219 -3.55 -3.97 19.72
N PRO A 220 -2.99 -5.16 20.02
CA PRO A 220 -3.65 -6.40 19.63
C PRO A 220 -5.01 -6.64 20.30
N ASP A 221 -6.03 -6.88 19.48
CA ASP A 221 -7.40 -7.19 19.93
C ASP A 221 -8.03 -8.41 19.22
N THR A 222 -7.23 -9.05 18.36
CA THR A 222 -7.66 -10.11 17.44
C THR A 222 -6.63 -11.24 17.49
N PRO A 223 -7.04 -12.49 17.80
CA PRO A 223 -6.11 -13.60 17.89
C PRO A 223 -5.57 -13.99 16.51
N LEU A 224 -4.27 -14.26 16.44
CA LEU A 224 -3.62 -14.84 15.26
C LEU A 224 -3.46 -16.35 15.47
N ILE A 225 -4.07 -17.13 14.60
CA ILE A 225 -3.96 -18.58 14.60
C ILE A 225 -3.01 -18.98 13.46
N GLY A 226 -1.95 -19.71 13.79
CA GLY A 226 -0.98 -20.23 12.84
C GLY A 226 -1.37 -21.59 12.26
N GLY A 227 -0.36 -22.30 11.74
CA GLY A 227 -0.53 -23.64 11.18
C GLY A 227 -0.93 -23.64 9.70
N LYS A 228 -1.48 -24.77 9.24
CA LYS A 228 -1.85 -24.99 7.83
C LYS A 228 -3.10 -24.21 7.38
N GLU A 229 -3.94 -23.81 8.34
CA GLU A 229 -5.13 -23.02 8.11
C GLU A 229 -5.05 -21.73 8.94
N PRO A 230 -4.17 -20.79 8.56
CA PRO A 230 -3.96 -19.60 9.35
C PRO A 230 -5.21 -18.73 9.39
N LYS A 231 -5.47 -18.10 10.54
CA LYS A 231 -6.64 -17.22 10.74
C LYS A 231 -6.26 -15.96 11.48
N LEU A 232 -6.97 -14.88 11.16
CA LEU A 232 -6.98 -13.65 11.94
C LEU A 232 -8.39 -13.45 12.53
N GLY A 233 -8.53 -13.78 13.81
CA GLY A 233 -9.83 -13.91 14.46
C GLY A 233 -10.67 -14.99 13.81
N LYS A 234 -11.86 -14.61 13.33
CA LYS A 234 -12.80 -15.50 12.62
C LYS A 234 -12.50 -15.66 11.12
N HIS A 235 -11.52 -14.93 10.58
CA HIS A 235 -11.25 -14.89 9.15
C HIS A 235 -10.13 -15.86 8.80
N HIS A 236 -10.39 -16.78 7.88
CA HIS A 236 -9.34 -17.53 7.21
C HIS A 236 -8.45 -16.57 6.43
N MET A 237 -7.14 -16.79 6.53
CA MET A 237 -6.12 -15.97 5.90
C MET A 237 -5.40 -16.75 4.82
N GLY A 238 -5.29 -16.16 3.64
CA GLY A 238 -4.44 -16.65 2.57
C GLY A 238 -3.46 -15.57 2.15
N ILE A 239 -2.24 -15.97 1.78
CA ILE A 239 -1.20 -15.03 1.40
C ILE A 239 -0.54 -15.52 0.12
N ILE A 240 -0.64 -14.71 -0.92
CA ILE A 240 0.03 -14.94 -2.21
C ILE A 240 1.25 -14.05 -2.27
N THR A 241 2.44 -14.63 -2.40
CA THR A 241 3.71 -13.89 -2.51
C THR A 241 4.31 -14.06 -3.90
N VAL A 242 4.87 -13.00 -4.46
CA VAL A 242 5.62 -13.06 -5.72
C VAL A 242 6.95 -13.76 -5.47
N ARG A 243 7.18 -14.84 -6.20
CA ARG A 243 8.40 -15.65 -6.14
C ARG A 243 9.36 -15.33 -7.27
N GLN A 244 8.85 -15.10 -8.48
CA GLN A 244 9.65 -14.79 -9.66
C GLN A 244 9.04 -13.63 -10.45
N PHE A 245 9.91 -12.82 -11.04
CA PHE A 245 9.58 -11.62 -11.80
C PHE A 245 9.62 -11.90 -13.30
N PRO A 246 8.84 -11.17 -14.11
CA PRO A 246 8.97 -11.22 -15.56
C PRO A 246 10.32 -10.65 -16.01
N THR A 247 10.74 -10.99 -17.22
CA THR A 247 12.01 -10.51 -17.82
C THR A 247 12.01 -9.00 -18.10
N GLN A 248 10.84 -8.40 -18.28
CA GLN A 248 10.68 -6.96 -18.46
C GLN A 248 9.57 -6.45 -17.55
N THR A 249 9.75 -5.24 -17.04
CA THR A 249 8.75 -4.55 -16.23
C THR A 249 8.43 -3.19 -16.82
N THR A 250 7.22 -2.71 -16.60
CA THR A 250 6.76 -1.38 -17.00
C THR A 250 6.08 -0.69 -15.81
N PRO A 251 6.07 0.66 -15.73
CA PRO A 251 5.30 1.39 -14.74
C PRO A 251 3.87 0.85 -14.61
N GLY A 252 3.44 0.56 -13.38
CA GLY A 252 2.07 0.12 -13.12
C GLY A 252 1.76 -1.31 -13.57
N ILE A 253 2.77 -2.18 -13.71
CA ILE A 253 2.56 -3.56 -14.23
C ILE A 253 1.49 -4.34 -13.45
N LEU A 254 1.28 -4.03 -12.17
CA LEU A 254 0.29 -4.67 -11.29
C LEU A 254 -0.99 -3.84 -11.07
N ASP A 255 -1.24 -2.80 -11.86
CA ASP A 255 -2.39 -1.90 -11.69
C ASP A 255 -3.75 -2.61 -11.81
N ARG A 256 -3.79 -3.77 -12.48
CA ARG A 256 -5.00 -4.62 -12.54
C ARG A 256 -5.50 -5.04 -11.16
N LEU A 257 -4.62 -5.11 -10.16
CA LEU A 257 -5.02 -5.39 -8.77
C LEU A 257 -6.00 -4.34 -8.26
N ASN A 258 -5.81 -3.06 -8.60
CA ASN A 258 -6.68 -1.95 -8.18
C ASN A 258 -8.13 -2.08 -8.69
N ARG A 259 -8.37 -2.96 -9.67
CA ARG A 259 -9.67 -3.18 -10.32
C ARG A 259 -10.40 -4.43 -9.80
N MET A 260 -9.73 -5.24 -8.98
CA MET A 260 -10.31 -6.49 -8.47
C MET A 260 -11.50 -6.21 -7.55
N GLY A 261 -12.58 -6.95 -7.75
CA GLY A 261 -13.80 -6.90 -6.92
C GLY A 261 -13.69 -7.67 -5.61
N MET A 262 -12.61 -7.47 -4.85
CA MET A 262 -12.43 -8.07 -3.54
C MET A 262 -11.57 -7.21 -2.61
N ALA A 263 -11.78 -7.36 -1.31
CA ALA A 263 -10.91 -6.79 -0.30
C ALA A 263 -9.61 -7.61 -0.20
N TYR A 264 -8.48 -6.90 -0.11
CA TYR A 264 -7.16 -7.48 0.10
C TYR A 264 -6.23 -6.43 0.69
N ARG A 265 -5.09 -6.88 1.22
CA ARG A 265 -3.97 -6.03 1.64
C ARG A 265 -2.75 -6.38 0.81
N TRP A 266 -2.29 -5.47 -0.05
CA TRP A 266 -1.13 -5.67 -0.92
C TRP A 266 0.06 -4.92 -0.34
N VAL A 267 1.05 -5.69 0.14
CA VAL A 267 2.24 -5.15 0.79
C VAL A 267 3.48 -5.39 -0.08
N THR A 268 4.15 -4.30 -0.44
CA THR A 268 5.47 -4.30 -1.08
C THR A 268 6.50 -3.83 -0.08
N ARG A 269 7.49 -4.66 0.24
CA ARG A 269 8.57 -4.35 1.17
C ARG A 269 9.90 -4.28 0.43
N TRP A 270 10.66 -3.25 0.75
CA TRP A 270 12.01 -3.03 0.24
C TRP A 270 13.00 -2.88 1.39
N VAL A 271 14.09 -3.65 1.36
CA VAL A 271 15.23 -3.50 2.27
C VAL A 271 16.43 -3.06 1.45
N ALA A 272 16.85 -1.82 1.62
CA ALA A 272 17.90 -1.21 0.82
C ALA A 272 19.28 -1.81 1.14
N LEU A 273 20.13 -1.88 0.13
CA LEU A 273 21.52 -2.30 0.24
C LEU A 273 22.44 -1.20 -0.26
N ASP A 274 23.50 -0.93 0.48
CA ASP A 274 24.61 -0.12 0.00
C ASP A 274 25.28 -0.79 -1.20
N LYS A 275 25.90 0.01 -2.06
CA LYS A 275 26.62 -0.45 -3.25
C LYS A 275 27.57 -1.63 -2.97
N ALA A 276 28.39 -1.51 -1.94
CA ALA A 276 29.36 -2.54 -1.57
C ALA A 276 28.69 -3.85 -1.12
N THR A 277 27.58 -3.74 -0.38
CA THR A 277 26.79 -4.88 0.09
C THR A 277 26.06 -5.55 -1.08
N ALA A 278 25.45 -4.76 -1.97
CA ALA A 278 24.80 -5.24 -3.19
C ALA A 278 25.77 -5.97 -4.12
N ASP A 279 26.97 -5.43 -4.36
CA ASP A 279 28.02 -6.08 -5.17
C ASP A 279 28.44 -7.44 -4.59
N LYS A 280 28.57 -7.51 -3.25
CA LYS A 280 28.94 -8.75 -2.57
C LYS A 280 27.85 -9.81 -2.68
N GLU A 281 26.60 -9.43 -2.46
CA GLU A 281 25.45 -10.33 -2.58
C GLU A 281 25.24 -10.78 -4.03
N MET A 282 25.39 -9.90 -5.01
CA MET A 282 25.30 -10.25 -6.43
C MET A 282 26.37 -11.26 -6.84
N LYS A 283 27.63 -11.07 -6.40
CA LYS A 283 28.71 -12.05 -6.61
C LYS A 283 28.43 -13.38 -5.93
N LYS A 284 27.79 -13.38 -4.77
CA LYS A 284 27.38 -14.60 -4.07
C LYS A 284 26.29 -15.34 -4.85
N ILE A 285 25.24 -14.63 -5.26
CA ILE A 285 24.17 -15.16 -6.12
C ILE A 285 24.80 -15.75 -7.38
N GLN A 286 25.63 -14.98 -8.09
CA GLN A 286 26.34 -15.44 -9.28
C GLN A 286 27.09 -16.77 -9.01
N ARG A 287 27.85 -16.86 -7.92
CA ARG A 287 28.52 -18.11 -7.51
C ARG A 287 27.55 -19.25 -7.21
N GLU A 288 26.41 -18.98 -6.59
CA GLU A 288 25.36 -19.98 -6.32
C GLU A 288 24.78 -20.53 -7.63
N TRP A 289 24.46 -19.68 -8.61
CA TRP A 289 24.07 -20.09 -9.97
C TRP A 289 25.18 -20.87 -10.70
N PHE A 290 26.45 -20.52 -10.44
CA PHE A 290 27.60 -21.28 -10.94
C PHE A 290 27.83 -22.61 -10.19
N SER A 291 27.42 -22.74 -8.93
CA SER A 291 27.67 -23.90 -8.06
C SER A 291 26.49 -24.89 -7.96
N GLY A 292 25.26 -24.45 -8.24
CA GLY A 292 24.08 -25.31 -8.49
C GLY A 292 24.31 -26.29 -9.65
N ARG A 293 25.40 -26.07 -10.40
CA ARG A 293 26.02 -26.95 -11.38
C ARG A 293 26.82 -28.11 -10.76
N LYS A 294 26.36 -28.79 -9.70
CA LYS A 294 26.94 -30.10 -9.31
C LYS A 294 26.79 -31.18 -10.42
N SER A 295 26.07 -30.87 -11.50
CA SER A 295 26.12 -31.60 -12.78
C SER A 295 27.51 -31.53 -13.45
N PHE A 296 28.39 -30.59 -13.11
CA PHE A 296 29.69 -30.43 -13.77
C PHE A 296 30.69 -31.56 -13.44
N MET A 297 30.65 -32.16 -12.24
CA MET A 297 31.47 -33.36 -11.99
C MET A 297 30.95 -34.58 -12.75
N VAL A 298 29.65 -34.64 -13.06
CA VAL A 298 29.06 -35.68 -13.90
C VAL A 298 29.44 -35.43 -15.37
N ILE A 299 29.32 -34.20 -15.85
CA ILE A 299 29.71 -33.77 -17.20
C ILE A 299 31.23 -33.88 -17.42
N LEU A 300 32.07 -33.60 -16.41
CA LEU A 300 33.53 -33.79 -16.48
C LEU A 300 33.90 -35.28 -16.47
N LYS A 301 33.13 -36.09 -15.76
CA LYS A 301 33.22 -37.56 -15.81
C LYS A 301 32.72 -38.11 -17.16
N GLU A 302 31.76 -37.43 -17.78
CA GLU A 302 31.26 -37.71 -19.14
C GLU A 302 32.23 -37.21 -20.25
N LEU A 303 32.97 -36.13 -19.99
CA LEU A 303 34.05 -35.63 -20.85
C LEU A 303 35.26 -36.57 -20.84
N LEU A 304 35.53 -37.23 -19.70
CA LEU A 304 36.44 -38.37 -19.65
C LEU A 304 35.89 -39.59 -20.40
N SER A 305 34.57 -39.68 -20.61
CA SER A 305 33.91 -40.78 -21.34
C SER A 305 33.56 -40.48 -22.80
N LYS A 306 34.10 -39.41 -23.41
CA LYS A 306 33.97 -39.08 -24.85
C LYS A 306 32.54 -39.21 -25.39
N SER A 307 31.62 -38.39 -24.88
CA SER A 307 30.35 -38.12 -25.56
C SER A 307 30.13 -36.61 -25.64
N GLU A 308 30.08 -36.08 -26.85
CA GLU A 308 29.64 -34.71 -27.11
C GLU A 308 28.17 -34.57 -26.72
N SER A 309 27.92 -33.77 -25.69
CA SER A 309 26.65 -33.07 -25.58
C SER A 309 26.93 -31.65 -25.11
N ALA A 310 27.00 -30.74 -26.07
CA ALA A 310 26.84 -29.31 -25.84
C ALA A 310 25.37 -29.04 -25.50
N LEU A 311 24.96 -29.36 -24.28
CA LEU A 311 23.74 -28.82 -23.70
C LEU A 311 24.11 -27.57 -22.89
N GLU A 312 24.46 -26.51 -23.61
CA GLU A 312 24.48 -25.16 -23.04
C GLU A 312 23.04 -24.79 -22.72
N ASN A 313 22.70 -24.65 -21.43
CA ASN A 313 21.36 -24.23 -21.03
C ASN A 313 21.20 -22.72 -21.32
N PRO A 314 20.34 -22.31 -22.27
CA PRO A 314 20.13 -20.90 -22.62
C PRO A 314 19.72 -20.04 -21.41
N GLU A 315 19.00 -20.62 -20.44
CA GLU A 315 18.56 -19.95 -19.22
C GLU A 315 19.74 -19.58 -18.31
N ALA A 316 20.78 -20.43 -18.24
CA ALA A 316 21.96 -20.15 -17.44
C ALA A 316 22.83 -19.03 -18.05
N LEU A 317 22.88 -18.94 -19.38
CA LEU A 317 23.54 -17.85 -20.10
C LEU A 317 22.79 -16.53 -19.92
N ALA A 318 21.45 -16.56 -20.01
CA ALA A 318 20.60 -15.40 -19.76
C ALA A 318 20.79 -14.87 -18.33
N ASN A 319 20.73 -15.74 -17.31
CA ASN A 319 20.93 -15.33 -15.91
C ASN A 319 22.33 -14.77 -15.64
N ALA A 320 23.37 -15.31 -16.29
CA ALA A 320 24.73 -14.79 -16.16
C ALA A 320 24.89 -13.41 -16.85
N ALA A 321 24.25 -13.22 -18.00
CA ALA A 321 24.21 -11.93 -18.69
C ALA A 321 23.46 -10.89 -17.86
N ASP A 322 22.31 -11.24 -17.28
CA ASP A 322 21.52 -10.38 -16.40
C ASP A 322 22.32 -9.99 -15.14
N ALA A 323 23.01 -10.93 -14.51
CA ALA A 323 23.87 -10.63 -13.37
C ALA A 323 25.02 -9.66 -13.75
N ASN A 324 25.58 -9.79 -14.95
CA ASN A 324 26.62 -8.87 -15.45
C ASN A 324 26.05 -7.48 -15.74
N ALA A 325 24.86 -7.40 -16.37
CA ALA A 325 24.17 -6.14 -16.61
C ALA A 325 23.83 -5.44 -15.28
N ALA A 326 23.33 -6.18 -14.28
CA ALA A 326 23.07 -5.65 -12.95
C ALA A 326 24.33 -5.07 -12.29
N MET A 327 25.48 -5.74 -12.40
CA MET A 327 26.76 -5.20 -11.92
C MET A 327 27.18 -3.91 -12.65
N GLN A 328 26.91 -3.79 -13.95
CA GLN A 328 27.18 -2.55 -14.71
C GLN A 328 26.27 -1.41 -14.28
N GLU A 329 24.98 -1.67 -14.03
CA GLU A 329 24.04 -0.68 -13.52
C GLU A 329 24.44 -0.16 -12.13
N ILE A 330 24.86 -1.06 -11.23
CA ILE A 330 25.40 -0.71 -9.90
C ILE A 330 26.65 0.16 -10.06
N ALA A 331 27.52 -0.15 -11.01
CA ALA A 331 28.70 0.65 -11.31
C ALA A 331 28.32 2.06 -11.79
N ALA A 332 27.35 2.15 -12.72
CA ALA A 332 26.83 3.40 -13.30
C ALA A 332 25.97 4.24 -12.35
N GLN A 333 25.58 3.71 -11.18
CA GLN A 333 24.73 4.36 -10.18
C GLN A 333 23.36 4.84 -10.70
N ALA A 334 22.87 4.26 -11.80
CA ALA A 334 21.56 4.58 -12.35
C ALA A 334 20.39 4.08 -11.46
N VAL A 335 20.64 3.00 -10.71
CA VAL A 335 19.67 2.34 -9.83
C VAL A 335 20.33 1.90 -8.52
N GLY A 336 19.54 1.74 -7.48
CA GLY A 336 19.92 1.02 -6.25
C GLY A 336 19.47 -0.44 -6.32
N TYR A 337 20.02 -1.29 -5.44
CA TYR A 337 19.61 -2.68 -5.30
C TYR A 337 19.21 -2.97 -3.85
N GLY A 338 18.33 -3.94 -3.68
CA GLY A 338 17.77 -4.27 -2.37
C GLY A 338 16.93 -5.53 -2.41
N TYR A 339 16.60 -6.03 -1.22
CA TYR A 339 15.69 -7.16 -1.10
C TYR A 339 14.25 -6.69 -1.24
N PHE A 340 13.54 -7.29 -2.18
CA PHE A 340 12.17 -6.96 -2.50
C PHE A 340 11.25 -8.12 -2.12
N THR A 341 10.14 -7.82 -1.46
CA THR A 341 9.09 -8.80 -1.18
C THR A 341 7.77 -8.19 -1.54
N GLN A 342 6.91 -8.95 -2.21
CA GLN A 342 5.56 -8.52 -2.54
C GLN A 342 4.56 -9.60 -2.19
N SER A 343 3.61 -9.27 -1.31
CA SER A 343 2.62 -10.22 -0.79
C SER A 343 1.23 -9.61 -0.80
N LEU A 344 0.24 -10.41 -1.19
CA LEU A 344 -1.18 -10.08 -1.09
C LEU A 344 -1.81 -10.95 -0.03
N ILE A 345 -2.36 -10.31 1.00
CA ILE A 345 -3.08 -10.95 2.09
C ILE A 345 -4.58 -10.83 1.81
N VAL A 346 -5.26 -11.96 1.78
CA VAL A 346 -6.71 -12.06 1.56
C VAL A 346 -7.34 -12.70 2.78
N LEU A 347 -8.45 -12.11 3.25
CA LEU A 347 -9.23 -12.59 4.37
C LEU A 347 -10.65 -12.93 3.92
N ASP A 348 -11.19 -14.04 4.43
CA ASP A 348 -12.62 -14.36 4.32
C ASP A 348 -13.08 -15.19 5.52
N THR A 349 -14.35 -15.07 5.89
CA THR A 349 -14.96 -15.92 6.93
C THR A 349 -15.26 -17.33 6.43
N ASP A 350 -15.40 -17.52 5.11
CA ASP A 350 -15.62 -18.81 4.47
C ASP A 350 -14.36 -19.28 3.73
N PRO A 351 -13.79 -20.44 4.08
CA PRO A 351 -12.59 -20.96 3.44
C PRO A 351 -12.76 -21.21 1.93
N ARG A 352 -13.97 -21.55 1.45
CA ARG A 352 -14.23 -21.78 0.02
C ARG A 352 -14.19 -20.49 -0.78
N ARG A 353 -14.72 -19.40 -0.20
CA ARG A 353 -14.63 -18.06 -0.82
C ARG A 353 -13.19 -17.54 -0.79
N LEU A 354 -12.46 -17.78 0.30
CA LEU A 354 -11.03 -17.46 0.36
C LEU A 354 -10.27 -18.14 -0.79
N GLU A 355 -10.46 -19.46 -0.98
CA GLU A 355 -9.78 -20.18 -2.06
C GLU A 355 -10.10 -19.60 -3.45
N THR A 356 -11.37 -19.24 -3.69
CA THR A 356 -11.79 -18.60 -4.94
C THR A 356 -11.08 -17.27 -5.16
N LYS A 357 -10.97 -16.44 -4.11
CA LYS A 357 -10.26 -15.15 -4.16
C LYS A 357 -8.77 -15.33 -4.41
N LEU A 358 -8.12 -16.28 -3.74
CA LEU A 358 -6.69 -16.58 -3.92
C LEU A 358 -6.38 -16.99 -5.37
N ARG A 359 -7.19 -17.90 -5.95
CA ARG A 359 -7.02 -18.30 -7.36
C ARG A 359 -7.17 -17.13 -8.33
N ALA A 360 -8.10 -16.21 -8.04
CA ALA A 360 -8.25 -15.00 -8.85
C ALA A 360 -7.01 -14.10 -8.75
N VAL A 361 -6.46 -13.90 -7.56
CA VAL A 361 -5.20 -13.16 -7.35
C VAL A 361 -4.04 -13.81 -8.11
N GLU A 362 -3.84 -15.12 -7.95
CA GLU A 362 -2.78 -15.86 -8.66
C GLU A 362 -2.95 -15.72 -10.17
N ARG A 363 -4.17 -15.81 -10.70
CA ARG A 363 -4.44 -15.67 -12.13
C ARG A 363 -4.08 -14.27 -12.65
N GLU A 364 -4.46 -13.21 -11.94
CA GLU A 364 -4.13 -11.84 -12.36
C GLU A 364 -2.62 -11.60 -12.38
N ILE A 365 -1.91 -12.04 -11.33
CA ILE A 365 -0.46 -11.83 -11.20
C ILE A 365 0.32 -12.72 -12.18
N ASN A 366 -0.03 -14.01 -12.28
CA ASN A 366 0.64 -14.94 -13.19
C ASN A 366 0.38 -14.58 -14.66
N GLY A 367 -0.80 -14.03 -14.98
CA GLY A 367 -1.12 -13.53 -16.31
C GLY A 367 -0.23 -12.37 -16.79
N LEU A 368 0.51 -11.74 -15.88
CA LEU A 368 1.48 -10.67 -16.17
C LEU A 368 2.93 -11.19 -16.24
N GLY A 369 3.13 -12.52 -16.22
CA GLY A 369 4.45 -13.16 -16.35
C GLY A 369 5.22 -13.32 -15.03
N PHE A 370 4.59 -12.99 -13.90
CA PHE A 370 5.13 -13.32 -12.58
C PHE A 370 4.87 -14.79 -12.24
N VAL A 371 5.61 -15.32 -11.27
CA VAL A 371 5.26 -16.59 -10.61
C VAL A 371 4.93 -16.30 -9.16
N THR A 372 3.75 -16.73 -8.74
CA THR A 372 3.27 -16.60 -7.37
C THR A 372 3.40 -17.90 -6.58
N ILE A 373 3.36 -17.78 -5.25
CA ILE A 373 3.26 -18.91 -4.34
C ILE A 373 2.21 -18.63 -3.26
N ASP A 374 1.39 -19.63 -2.96
CA ASP A 374 0.50 -19.64 -1.81
C ASP A 374 1.29 -20.04 -0.55
N GLU A 375 1.58 -19.06 0.30
CA GLU A 375 2.41 -19.25 1.48
C GLU A 375 1.72 -20.12 2.56
N ALA A 376 0.39 -20.27 2.55
CA ALA A 376 -0.29 -21.20 3.46
C ALA A 376 0.00 -22.65 3.07
N ARG A 377 -0.02 -22.94 1.77
CA ARG A 377 0.32 -24.27 1.22
C ARG A 377 1.81 -24.59 1.36
N ASP A 378 2.67 -23.57 1.30
CA ASP A 378 4.12 -23.72 1.52
C ASP A 378 4.51 -23.77 3.01
N GLY A 379 3.56 -23.52 3.93
CA GLY A 379 3.78 -23.55 5.38
C GLY A 379 4.49 -22.32 5.95
N ASN A 380 4.52 -21.21 5.20
CA ASN A 380 5.21 -19.96 5.53
C ASN A 380 4.27 -18.76 5.73
N ALA A 381 2.94 -18.97 5.73
CA ALA A 381 1.95 -17.90 5.84
C ALA A 381 2.16 -16.97 7.05
N ILE A 382 2.49 -17.49 8.23
CA ILE A 382 2.71 -16.63 9.41
C ILE A 382 3.97 -15.79 9.25
N ASP A 383 5.05 -16.34 8.69
CA ASP A 383 6.27 -15.56 8.42
C ASP A 383 6.03 -14.50 7.34
N ALA A 384 5.24 -14.83 6.31
CA ALA A 384 4.84 -13.88 5.27
C ALA A 384 3.94 -12.76 5.84
N PHE A 385 2.97 -13.09 6.69
CA PHE A 385 2.13 -12.14 7.40
C PHE A 385 2.96 -11.20 8.27
N LEU A 386 3.86 -11.73 9.10
CA LEU A 386 4.73 -10.92 9.95
C LEU A 386 5.66 -10.03 9.14
N GLY A 387 6.13 -10.46 7.96
CA GLY A 387 6.90 -9.62 7.05
C GLY A 387 6.11 -8.48 6.39
N ALA A 388 4.78 -8.58 6.41
CA ALA A 388 3.86 -7.52 5.98
C ALA A 388 3.49 -6.56 7.13
N VAL A 389 3.84 -6.85 8.38
CA VAL A 389 3.63 -5.95 9.52
C VAL A 389 4.64 -4.77 9.44
N PRO A 390 4.18 -3.52 9.57
CA PRO A 390 5.03 -2.32 9.69
C PRO A 390 6.19 -2.51 10.68
N GLY A 391 7.41 -2.26 10.24
CA GLY A 391 8.61 -2.37 11.07
C GLY A 391 9.29 -3.75 11.11
N ASN A 392 8.64 -4.80 10.60
CA ASN A 392 9.20 -6.16 10.56
C ASN A 392 10.01 -6.45 9.29
N ALA A 393 11.19 -5.81 9.17
CA ALA A 393 12.09 -6.04 8.02
C ALA A 393 12.83 -7.41 8.04
N GLN A 394 12.74 -8.17 9.13
CA GLN A 394 13.46 -9.44 9.31
C GLN A 394 12.65 -10.68 8.92
N HIS A 395 11.33 -10.57 8.92
CA HIS A 395 10.45 -11.65 8.49
C HIS A 395 10.35 -11.75 6.97
N ASN A 396 9.66 -12.77 6.52
CA ASN A 396 9.53 -13.22 5.15
C ASN A 396 10.85 -13.79 4.59
N ILE A 397 10.83 -15.11 4.37
CA ILE A 397 11.93 -15.88 3.77
C ILE A 397 12.20 -15.50 2.30
N ARG A 398 11.22 -14.91 1.59
CA ARG A 398 11.37 -14.52 0.19
C ARG A 398 12.07 -13.16 0.10
N ARG A 399 13.32 -13.20 -0.31
CA ARG A 399 14.20 -12.02 -0.41
C ARG A 399 14.93 -11.97 -1.76
N PRO A 400 14.22 -11.96 -2.89
CA PRO A 400 14.86 -11.70 -4.18
C PRO A 400 15.51 -10.31 -4.18
N MET A 401 16.69 -10.23 -4.79
CA MET A 401 17.31 -8.94 -5.08
C MET A 401 16.76 -8.40 -6.40
N VAL A 402 16.28 -7.16 -6.40
CA VAL A 402 15.87 -6.45 -7.62
C VAL A 402 16.42 -5.03 -7.59
N SER A 403 16.32 -4.30 -8.70
CA SER A 403 16.70 -2.90 -8.80
C SER A 403 15.57 -1.98 -8.33
N THR A 404 15.91 -0.75 -7.93
CA THR A 404 14.93 0.30 -7.56
C THR A 404 14.01 0.69 -8.72
N LEU A 405 14.44 0.49 -9.97
CA LEU A 405 13.61 0.73 -11.15
C LEU A 405 12.52 -0.33 -11.29
N ASN A 406 12.88 -1.62 -11.16
CA ASN A 406 11.91 -2.71 -11.16
C ASN A 406 10.94 -2.61 -9.97
N LEU A 407 11.43 -2.17 -8.80
CA LEU A 407 10.60 -1.82 -7.66
C LEU A 407 9.61 -0.69 -8.00
N ALA A 408 10.06 0.40 -8.62
CA ALA A 408 9.20 1.53 -8.99
C ALA A 408 8.09 1.12 -9.99
N HIS A 409 8.39 0.16 -10.88
CA HIS A 409 7.42 -0.40 -11.81
C HIS A 409 6.37 -1.29 -11.15
N ALA A 410 6.77 -2.06 -10.13
CA ALA A 410 5.93 -3.09 -9.52
C ALA A 410 5.26 -2.65 -8.20
N MET A 411 5.67 -1.55 -7.58
CA MET A 411 5.04 -1.06 -6.36
C MET A 411 3.66 -0.44 -6.63
N PRO A 412 2.75 -0.42 -5.65
CA PRO A 412 1.51 0.34 -5.74
C PRO A 412 1.82 1.83 -5.70
N SER A 413 2.06 2.42 -6.87
CA SER A 413 2.37 3.84 -7.06
C SER A 413 1.25 4.61 -7.75
N SER A 414 0.22 3.92 -8.21
CA SER A 414 -0.94 4.45 -8.94
C SER A 414 -2.24 4.11 -8.20
N SER A 415 -3.32 4.82 -8.51
CA SER A 415 -4.63 4.58 -7.89
C SER A 415 -5.78 4.79 -8.87
N VAL A 416 -6.91 4.11 -8.63
CA VAL A 416 -8.19 4.47 -9.25
C VAL A 416 -8.83 5.52 -8.33
N TRP A 417 -8.98 6.74 -8.81
CA TRP A 417 -9.48 7.83 -7.98
C TRP A 417 -10.99 7.71 -7.75
N ALA A 418 -11.40 7.57 -6.49
CA ALA A 418 -12.80 7.46 -6.09
C ALA A 418 -13.50 8.82 -5.87
N GLY A 419 -12.85 9.93 -6.22
CA GLY A 419 -13.35 11.29 -5.96
C GLY A 419 -13.23 11.73 -4.49
N PRO A 420 -13.52 13.00 -4.17
CA PRO A 420 -13.49 13.49 -2.78
C PRO A 420 -14.61 12.87 -1.94
N ARG A 421 -14.35 12.63 -0.65
CA ARG A 421 -15.34 12.07 0.29
C ARG A 421 -16.48 13.03 0.62
N TYR A 422 -16.22 14.33 0.52
CA TYR A 422 -17.13 15.43 0.86
C TYR A 422 -17.01 16.52 -0.20
N CYS A 423 -17.95 17.47 -0.21
CA CYS A 423 -17.80 18.71 -0.97
C CYS A 423 -16.58 19.47 -0.45
N GLN A 424 -15.71 19.92 -1.36
CA GLN A 424 -14.47 20.60 -1.01
C GLN A 424 -14.65 22.11 -0.82
N ASN A 425 -15.83 22.63 -1.10
CA ASN A 425 -16.14 24.04 -0.97
C ASN A 425 -16.76 24.31 0.40
N ASP A 426 -16.02 25.03 1.25
CA ASP A 426 -16.40 25.37 2.62
C ASP A 426 -17.67 26.25 2.71
N LEU A 427 -18.09 26.87 1.60
CA LEU A 427 -19.36 27.60 1.51
C LEU A 427 -20.59 26.68 1.46
N PHE A 428 -20.41 25.38 1.26
CA PHE A 428 -21.42 24.36 1.49
C PHE A 428 -21.06 23.60 2.76
N PRO A 429 -21.24 24.21 3.96
CA PRO A 429 -20.94 23.51 5.20
C PRO A 429 -21.82 22.26 5.36
N GLY A 430 -21.43 21.38 6.27
CA GLY A 430 -22.29 20.29 6.70
C GLY A 430 -23.64 20.76 7.23
N ASN A 431 -24.54 19.83 7.49
CA ASN A 431 -25.85 20.10 8.06
C ASN A 431 -25.98 19.46 9.46
N ALA A 432 -27.15 19.55 10.10
CA ALA A 432 -27.38 18.97 11.43
C ALA A 432 -27.11 17.46 11.55
N ARG A 433 -26.95 16.74 10.42
CA ARG A 433 -26.72 15.30 10.34
C ARG A 433 -25.34 14.92 9.80
N LEU A 434 -24.62 15.85 9.16
CA LEU A 434 -23.36 15.60 8.47
C LEU A 434 -22.37 16.72 8.81
N ASP A 435 -21.18 16.38 9.31
CA ASP A 435 -20.14 17.36 9.63
C ASP A 435 -19.66 18.13 8.38
N HIS A 436 -19.75 17.50 7.21
CA HIS A 436 -19.43 18.09 5.92
C HIS A 436 -20.53 17.79 4.90
N SER A 437 -20.74 18.71 3.95
CA SER A 437 -21.61 18.45 2.82
C SER A 437 -21.09 17.26 1.98
N PRO A 438 -21.97 16.42 1.45
CA PRO A 438 -21.58 15.29 0.60
C PRO A 438 -21.00 15.78 -0.74
N PRO A 439 -20.29 14.91 -1.49
CA PRO A 439 -19.93 15.19 -2.88
C PRO A 439 -21.18 15.49 -3.73
N HIS A 440 -20.98 16.11 -4.90
CA HIS A 440 -22.09 16.52 -5.78
C HIS A 440 -22.94 15.31 -6.14
N MET A 441 -22.30 14.21 -6.51
CA MET A 441 -22.98 13.02 -6.97
C MET A 441 -22.12 11.81 -6.70
N PHE A 442 -22.76 10.73 -6.29
CA PHE A 442 -22.15 9.41 -6.30
C PHE A 442 -22.53 8.67 -7.58
N VAL A 443 -21.54 8.16 -8.29
CA VAL A 443 -21.72 7.33 -9.49
C VAL A 443 -20.91 6.04 -9.36
N VAL A 444 -21.41 5.01 -10.03
CA VAL A 444 -20.68 3.74 -10.17
C VAL A 444 -19.93 3.78 -11.49
N THR A 445 -18.61 3.61 -11.43
CA THR A 445 -17.78 3.47 -12.63
C THR A 445 -17.97 2.07 -13.22
N GLY A 446 -17.46 1.80 -14.43
CA GLY A 446 -17.61 0.49 -15.07
C GLY A 446 -16.93 -0.68 -14.34
N GLU A 447 -16.27 -0.44 -13.21
CA GLU A 447 -15.50 -1.42 -12.45
C GLU A 447 -16.02 -1.54 -11.01
N THR A 448 -15.11 -1.75 -10.06
CA THR A 448 -15.44 -2.04 -8.67
C THR A 448 -15.12 -0.90 -7.73
N THR A 449 -14.69 0.26 -8.26
CA THR A 449 -14.38 1.46 -7.46
C THR A 449 -15.46 2.51 -7.72
N PRO A 450 -16.19 2.98 -6.68
CA PRO A 450 -17.18 4.02 -6.85
C PRO A 450 -16.51 5.37 -7.12
N PHE A 451 -17.22 6.30 -7.74
CA PHE A 451 -16.72 7.65 -7.99
C PHE A 451 -17.66 8.71 -7.39
N ARG A 452 -17.09 9.54 -6.53
CA ARG A 452 -17.74 10.69 -5.93
C ARG A 452 -17.41 11.91 -6.77
N PHE A 453 -18.31 12.26 -7.67
CA PHE A 453 -18.14 13.43 -8.51
C PHE A 453 -18.27 14.73 -7.70
N SER A 454 -17.36 15.66 -7.94
CA SER A 454 -17.37 17.04 -7.43
C SER A 454 -16.74 17.93 -8.49
N THR A 455 -17.26 19.14 -8.68
CA THR A 455 -16.63 20.13 -9.58
C THR A 455 -15.70 21.09 -8.85
N TYR A 456 -15.65 21.03 -7.53
CA TYR A 456 -14.91 21.99 -6.72
C TYR A 456 -13.42 21.65 -6.63
N VAL A 457 -12.57 22.67 -6.72
CA VAL A 457 -11.19 22.67 -6.26
C VAL A 457 -11.06 23.83 -5.29
N GLY A 458 -11.08 23.53 -3.99
CA GLY A 458 -11.34 24.55 -2.96
C GLY A 458 -12.74 25.15 -3.14
N ASP A 459 -12.83 26.47 -3.25
CA ASP A 459 -14.08 27.21 -3.44
C ASP A 459 -14.51 27.38 -4.92
N VAL A 460 -13.65 27.04 -5.88
CA VAL A 460 -13.89 27.23 -7.32
C VAL A 460 -14.54 26.00 -7.94
N GLY A 461 -15.73 26.15 -8.55
CA GLY A 461 -16.53 25.03 -9.08
C GLY A 461 -16.70 24.97 -10.61
N HIS A 462 -15.85 25.63 -11.39
CA HIS A 462 -15.99 25.69 -12.86
C HIS A 462 -15.68 24.34 -13.52
N ALA A 463 -16.53 23.93 -14.47
CA ALA A 463 -16.36 22.68 -15.22
C ALA A 463 -16.69 22.86 -16.70
N MET A 464 -16.05 22.05 -17.55
CA MET A 464 -16.32 21.96 -18.99
C MET A 464 -16.62 20.50 -19.36
N VAL A 465 -17.76 20.26 -20.02
CA VAL A 465 -18.18 18.92 -20.44
C VAL A 465 -18.15 18.85 -21.97
N ILE A 466 -17.29 17.98 -22.51
CA ILE A 466 -17.10 17.78 -23.95
C ILE A 466 -17.40 16.32 -24.29
N GLY A 467 -18.00 16.07 -25.45
CA GLY A 467 -18.26 14.74 -25.97
C GLY A 467 -19.06 14.78 -27.27
N PRO A 468 -19.04 13.70 -28.09
CA PRO A 468 -19.82 13.65 -29.33
C PRO A 468 -21.33 13.64 -29.04
N THR A 469 -22.14 13.87 -30.07
CA THR A 469 -23.60 13.72 -29.98
C THR A 469 -23.94 12.26 -29.62
N GLY A 470 -24.90 12.07 -28.71
CA GLY A 470 -25.28 10.74 -28.22
C GLY A 470 -24.44 10.18 -27.08
N ALA A 471 -23.34 10.84 -26.67
CA ALA A 471 -22.49 10.39 -25.57
C ALA A 471 -23.07 10.61 -24.15
N GLY A 472 -24.32 11.05 -24.05
CA GLY A 472 -24.98 11.27 -22.75
C GLY A 472 -24.67 12.60 -22.05
N LYS A 473 -24.09 13.60 -22.74
CA LYS A 473 -23.80 14.93 -22.16
C LYS A 473 -25.00 15.58 -21.44
N SER A 474 -26.15 15.67 -22.11
CA SER A 474 -27.35 16.26 -21.52
C SER A 474 -27.89 15.43 -20.34
N LEU A 475 -27.77 14.10 -20.39
CA LEU A 475 -28.15 13.22 -19.29
C LEU A 475 -27.28 13.51 -18.05
N PHE A 476 -25.96 13.61 -18.26
CA PHE A 476 -25.01 13.93 -17.20
C PHE A 476 -25.29 15.32 -16.59
N LEU A 477 -25.45 16.36 -17.41
CA LEU A 477 -25.72 17.72 -16.93
C LEU A 477 -27.02 17.77 -16.13
N ASN A 478 -28.12 17.22 -16.65
CA ASN A 478 -29.40 17.17 -15.95
C ASN A 478 -29.30 16.44 -14.60
N LEU A 479 -28.54 15.34 -14.53
CA LEU A 479 -28.33 14.62 -13.29
C LEU A 479 -27.47 15.43 -12.31
N ALA A 480 -26.38 16.04 -12.78
CA ALA A 480 -25.49 16.87 -11.96
C ALA A 480 -26.22 18.08 -11.38
N GLU A 481 -27.04 18.74 -12.18
CA GLU A 481 -27.90 19.85 -11.77
C GLU A 481 -28.97 19.41 -10.77
N THR A 482 -29.63 18.27 -11.01
CA THR A 482 -30.60 17.68 -10.06
C THR A 482 -29.95 17.42 -8.71
N GLN A 483 -28.75 16.83 -8.74
CA GLN A 483 -28.00 16.42 -7.57
C GLN A 483 -27.42 17.61 -6.80
N PHE A 484 -27.03 18.68 -7.50
CA PHE A 484 -26.58 19.93 -6.87
C PHE A 484 -27.62 20.54 -5.91
N ARG A 485 -28.92 20.27 -6.14
CA ARG A 485 -30.01 20.73 -5.27
C ARG A 485 -30.04 20.09 -3.89
N ARG A 486 -29.14 19.13 -3.61
CA ARG A 486 -28.90 18.55 -2.29
C ARG A 486 -28.27 19.54 -1.31
N TYR A 487 -27.63 20.60 -1.82
CA TYR A 487 -27.09 21.68 -1.01
C TYR A 487 -28.18 22.68 -0.65
N GLU A 488 -28.21 23.09 0.61
CA GLU A 488 -29.22 24.03 1.10
C GLU A 488 -29.13 25.36 0.33
N SER A 489 -30.28 25.92 -0.03
CA SER A 489 -30.38 27.15 -0.83
C SER A 489 -29.70 27.12 -2.22
N ALA A 490 -29.38 25.93 -2.75
CA ALA A 490 -28.81 25.79 -4.09
C ALA A 490 -29.72 26.39 -5.17
N GLN A 491 -29.12 27.20 -6.05
CA GLN A 491 -29.79 27.78 -7.22
C GLN A 491 -29.18 27.21 -8.50
N VAL A 492 -30.05 26.81 -9.44
CA VAL A 492 -29.64 26.24 -10.73
C VAL A 492 -30.23 27.10 -11.84
N TYR A 493 -29.36 27.63 -12.70
CA TYR A 493 -29.74 28.42 -13.88
C TYR A 493 -29.23 27.69 -15.13
N ILE A 494 -30.14 27.36 -16.05
CA ILE A 494 -29.82 26.56 -17.23
C ILE A 494 -30.09 27.38 -18.49
N PHE A 495 -29.06 27.58 -19.30
CA PHE A 495 -29.15 28.20 -20.62
C PHE A 495 -29.05 27.11 -21.69
N ASP A 496 -30.20 26.60 -22.12
CA ASP A 496 -30.27 25.45 -23.01
C ASP A 496 -30.81 25.81 -24.40
N LYS A 497 -29.92 25.78 -25.39
CA LYS A 497 -30.26 26.01 -26.80
C LYS A 497 -31.08 24.87 -27.42
N GLY A 498 -30.92 23.64 -26.95
CA GLY A 498 -31.52 22.44 -27.54
C GLY A 498 -32.79 21.96 -26.83
N GLY A 499 -33.13 22.54 -25.68
CA GLY A 499 -34.29 22.16 -24.88
C GLY A 499 -34.22 20.77 -24.22
N SER A 500 -33.03 20.15 -24.19
CA SER A 500 -32.77 18.86 -23.54
C SER A 500 -32.89 18.86 -22.01
N SER A 501 -32.85 20.04 -21.40
CA SER A 501 -32.92 20.27 -19.95
C SER A 501 -34.27 20.85 -19.51
N ARG A 502 -35.32 20.80 -20.36
CA ARG A 502 -36.64 21.35 -20.02
C ARG A 502 -37.36 20.58 -18.90
N ILE A 503 -37.15 19.27 -18.85
CA ILE A 503 -37.88 18.38 -17.93
C ILE A 503 -37.49 18.63 -16.47
N PRO A 504 -36.18 18.63 -16.09
CA PRO A 504 -35.81 18.75 -14.68
C PRO A 504 -36.34 20.04 -14.01
N PRO A 505 -36.16 21.25 -14.55
CA PRO A 505 -36.71 22.49 -13.97
C PRO A 505 -38.22 22.47 -13.77
N THR A 506 -38.96 21.85 -14.70
CA THR A 506 -40.41 21.70 -14.59
C THR A 506 -40.77 20.78 -13.41
N MET A 507 -40.06 19.65 -13.27
CA MET A 507 -40.26 18.71 -12.17
C MET A 507 -39.89 19.31 -10.80
N TRP A 508 -38.90 20.19 -10.77
CA TRP A 508 -38.42 20.88 -9.57
C TRP A 508 -39.36 21.98 -9.07
N GLY A 509 -40.41 22.32 -9.82
CA GLY A 509 -41.28 23.47 -9.54
C GLY A 509 -40.66 24.82 -9.94
N GLY A 510 -39.64 24.82 -10.81
CA GLY A 510 -38.99 26.02 -11.34
C GLY A 510 -39.75 26.67 -12.50
N ALA A 511 -39.34 27.89 -12.86
CA ALA A 511 -39.87 28.60 -14.03
C ALA A 511 -39.02 28.31 -15.27
N SER A 512 -39.66 27.94 -16.38
CA SER A 512 -39.01 27.84 -17.69
C SER A 512 -39.57 28.90 -18.65
N THR A 513 -38.74 29.84 -19.08
CA THR A 513 -39.05 30.79 -20.17
C THR A 513 -38.37 30.33 -21.45
N THR A 514 -39.15 30.21 -22.52
CA THR A 514 -38.69 29.84 -23.87
C THR A 514 -38.31 31.04 -24.70
#